data_AF-A0A975DA18-F1
#
_entry.id   AF-A0A975DA18-F1
#
_cell.length_a   1.000
_cell.length_b   1.000
_cell.length_c   1.000
_cell.angle_alpha   90.00
_cell.angle_beta   90.00
_cell.angle_gamma   90.00
#
_symmetry.space_group_name_H-M   'P 1'
#
loop_
_entity.id
_entity.type
_entity.pdbx_description
1 polymer ?
#
loop_
_entity_poly.entity_id
_entity_poly.type
_entity_poly.pdbx_seq_one_letter_code
_entity_poly.pdbx_strand_id
1 'polypeptide(L)'
;MLKQIKERVLGKPKTKYQSHLTPSETPYQRMGEQSVRDLANLFYDEMENNPAAAELLAIHPQPMDIIREKFFEFLSGWLGGPNLFMEKYGHPRLRMRHMPFAIDNNMYQQWMMCMKVALEKVLSDDPVLKADLEQKFDQLAQHMINQ
;
A
#
# COMPACT_ATOMS: atom_id res chain seq x y z
N MET A 1 -67.97 -22.79 28.09
CA MET A 1 -67.32 -22.66 29.42
C MET A 1 -65.86 -23.04 29.24
N LEU A 2 -64.91 -22.09 29.47
CA LEU A 2 -63.49 -22.31 29.83
C LEU A 2 -62.62 -23.11 28.82
N LYS A 3 -61.41 -22.75 28.38
CA LYS A 3 -60.35 -21.84 28.84
C LYS A 3 -59.34 -21.71 27.69
N GLN A 4 -58.61 -20.61 27.71
CA GLN A 4 -57.50 -20.15 26.86
C GLN A 4 -56.30 -21.13 26.77
N ILE A 5 -55.28 -20.68 25.99
CA ILE A 5 -53.82 -21.00 26.03
C ILE A 5 -53.41 -21.97 24.90
N LYS A 6 -52.66 -21.57 23.86
CA LYS A 6 -51.31 -20.98 23.89
C LYS A 6 -50.97 -20.29 22.56
N GLU A 7 -50.49 -19.06 22.65
CA GLU A 7 -49.84 -18.31 21.57
C GLU A 7 -48.41 -18.80 21.28
N ARG A 8 -47.89 -18.32 20.14
CA ARG A 8 -46.47 -18.09 19.78
C ARG A 8 -45.64 -19.29 19.33
N VAL A 9 -45.57 -19.44 18.02
CA VAL A 9 -44.26 -19.44 17.33
C VAL A 9 -44.33 -18.42 16.20
N LEU A 10 -43.67 -17.28 16.43
CA LEU A 10 -43.48 -16.20 15.45
C LEU A 10 -42.71 -16.75 14.25
N GLY A 11 -43.35 -16.78 13.08
CA GLY A 11 -42.67 -16.88 11.80
C GLY A 11 -41.76 -15.67 11.62
N LYS A 12 -40.45 -15.87 11.70
CA LYS A 12 -39.46 -14.81 11.44
C LYS A 12 -39.60 -14.36 9.97
N PRO A 13 -39.60 -13.05 9.66
CA PRO A 13 -39.58 -12.60 8.28
C PRO A 13 -38.27 -13.04 7.62
N LYS A 14 -38.36 -13.68 6.46
CA LYS A 14 -37.19 -13.97 5.60
C LYS A 14 -36.67 -12.64 5.05
N THR A 15 -35.71 -12.03 5.73
CA THR A 15 -34.91 -10.94 5.19
C THR A 15 -34.15 -11.45 3.97
N LYS A 16 -34.46 -10.91 2.79
CA LYS A 16 -33.63 -11.07 1.58
C LYS A 16 -32.31 -10.33 1.83
N TYR A 17 -31.27 -11.03 2.28
CA TYR A 17 -29.91 -10.52 2.13
C TYR A 17 -29.53 -10.64 0.66
N GLN A 18 -29.73 -9.55 -0.09
CA GLN A 18 -29.07 -9.39 -1.36
C GLN A 18 -27.62 -8.99 -1.07
N SER A 19 -26.71 -9.95 -1.06
CA SER A 19 -25.27 -9.68 -1.11
C SER A 19 -24.93 -9.25 -2.54
N HIS A 20 -25.12 -7.97 -2.86
CA HIS A 20 -24.53 -7.38 -4.06
C HIS A 20 -23.09 -7.00 -3.74
N LEU A 21 -22.21 -7.99 -3.64
CA LEU A 21 -20.78 -7.74 -3.55
C LEU A 21 -20.28 -7.44 -4.97
N THR A 22 -20.36 -6.18 -5.38
CA THR A 22 -19.43 -5.69 -6.40
C THR A 22 -18.03 -5.76 -5.80
N PRO A 23 -17.03 -6.31 -6.51
CA PRO A 23 -15.65 -6.18 -6.06
C PRO A 23 -15.33 -4.69 -5.92
N SER A 24 -14.85 -4.26 -4.75
CA SER A 24 -14.25 -2.94 -4.61
C SER A 24 -13.08 -2.84 -5.60
N GLU A 25 -12.98 -1.73 -6.31
CA GLU A 25 -11.83 -1.44 -7.18
C GLU A 25 -10.53 -1.54 -6.37
N THR A 26 -9.47 -2.07 -7.00
CA THR A 26 -8.14 -2.13 -6.39
C THR A 26 -7.55 -0.71 -6.29
N PRO A 27 -6.61 -0.46 -5.37
CA PRO A 27 -5.88 0.81 -5.34
C PRO A 27 -5.30 1.19 -6.71
N TYR A 28 -4.73 0.23 -7.45
CA TYR A 28 -4.21 0.48 -8.79
C TYR A 28 -5.30 0.98 -9.76
N GLN A 29 -6.50 0.39 -9.72
CA GLN A 29 -7.62 0.81 -10.56
C GLN A 29 -8.09 2.23 -10.22
N ARG A 30 -8.11 2.59 -8.93
CA ARG A 30 -8.49 3.93 -8.47
C ARG A 30 -7.45 4.99 -8.85
N MET A 31 -6.17 4.66 -8.79
CA MET A 31 -5.06 5.58 -9.08
C MET A 31 -4.81 5.74 -10.58
N GLY A 32 -4.91 4.65 -11.35
CA GLY A 32 -4.39 4.55 -12.70
C GLY A 32 -2.86 4.39 -12.73
N GLU A 33 -2.35 3.83 -13.83
CA GLU A 33 -0.93 3.52 -13.99
C GLU A 33 -0.02 4.73 -13.83
N GLN A 34 -0.39 5.86 -14.44
CA GLN A 34 0.41 7.08 -14.40
C GLN A 34 0.62 7.56 -12.96
N SER A 35 -0.43 7.60 -12.15
CA SER A 35 -0.35 8.00 -10.74
C SER A 35 0.50 7.04 -9.90
N VAL A 36 0.48 5.74 -10.21
CA VAL A 36 1.35 4.74 -9.53
C VAL A 36 2.82 4.96 -9.92
N ARG A 37 3.09 5.29 -11.18
CA ARG A 37 4.43 5.67 -11.66
C ARG A 37 4.89 7.00 -11.03
N ASP A 38 4.00 7.97 -10.93
CA ASP A 38 4.27 9.25 -10.28
C ASP A 38 4.54 9.08 -8.79
N LEU A 39 3.84 8.17 -8.10
CA LEU A 39 4.12 7.82 -6.72
C LEU A 39 5.54 7.28 -6.55
N ALA A 40 5.97 6.36 -7.40
CA ALA A 40 7.33 5.83 -7.38
C ALA A 40 8.37 6.93 -7.63
N ASN A 41 8.11 7.83 -8.58
CA ASN A 41 9.02 8.92 -8.91
C ASN A 41 9.10 9.96 -7.80
N LEU A 42 7.97 10.45 -7.31
CA LEU A 42 7.91 11.46 -6.25
C LEU A 42 8.52 10.97 -4.95
N PHE A 43 8.41 9.66 -4.66
CA PHE A 43 9.09 9.04 -3.52
C PHE A 43 10.62 9.21 -3.61
N TYR A 44 11.21 8.92 -4.77
CA TYR A 44 12.65 9.08 -4.96
C TYR A 44 13.06 10.55 -5.15
N ASP A 45 12.19 11.41 -5.71
CA ASP A 45 12.44 12.85 -5.77
C ASP A 45 12.56 13.43 -4.36
N GLU A 46 11.67 13.03 -3.45
CA GLU A 46 11.72 13.46 -2.06
C GLU A 46 13.00 12.96 -1.38
N MET A 47 13.39 11.69 -1.62
CA MET A 47 14.62 11.12 -1.09
C MET A 47 15.88 11.87 -1.55
N GLU A 48 15.92 12.28 -2.82
CA GLU A 48 17.08 12.98 -3.41
C GLU A 48 17.17 14.44 -2.96
N ASN A 49 16.03 15.11 -2.73
CA ASN A 49 15.99 16.55 -2.48
C ASN A 49 15.82 16.95 -1.00
N ASN A 50 15.45 16.01 -0.12
CA ASN A 50 15.23 16.31 1.29
C ASN A 50 16.44 15.89 2.14
N PRO A 51 17.16 16.84 2.79
CA PRO A 51 18.31 16.52 3.63
C PRO A 51 17.99 15.56 4.80
N ALA A 52 16.73 15.49 5.24
CA ALA A 52 16.32 14.54 6.27
C ALA A 52 16.38 13.08 5.81
N ALA A 53 16.42 12.81 4.51
CA ALA A 53 16.55 11.47 3.93
C ALA A 53 18.01 11.10 3.57
N ALA A 54 19.01 11.88 4.02
CA ALA A 54 20.39 11.74 3.56
C ALA A 54 21.01 10.35 3.85
N GLU A 55 20.71 9.74 5.00
CA GLU A 55 21.23 8.40 5.32
C GLU A 55 20.57 7.33 4.45
N LEU A 56 19.25 7.43 4.24
CA LEU A 56 18.52 6.54 3.35
C LEU A 56 19.00 6.68 1.90
N LEU A 57 19.26 7.91 1.44
CA LEU A 57 19.80 8.17 0.11
C LEU A 57 21.19 7.54 -0.06
N ALA A 58 22.05 7.60 0.98
CA ALA A 58 23.43 7.13 0.90
C ALA A 58 23.58 5.63 0.62
N ILE A 59 22.56 4.81 0.90
CA ILE A 59 22.58 3.37 0.60
C ILE A 59 22.12 3.04 -0.83
N HIS A 60 21.61 4.02 -1.59
CA HIS A 60 21.10 3.80 -2.94
C HIS A 60 22.18 4.08 -3.99
N PRO A 61 22.47 3.11 -4.89
CA PRO A 61 23.35 3.34 -6.03
C PRO A 61 22.77 4.39 -6.98
N GLN A 62 23.65 5.25 -7.50
CA GLN A 62 23.32 6.26 -8.49
C GLN A 62 23.71 5.80 -9.91
N PRO A 63 22.96 6.18 -10.95
CA PRO A 63 21.74 6.99 -10.92
C PRO A 63 20.48 6.17 -10.55
N MET A 64 19.43 6.86 -10.08
CA MET A 64 18.23 6.25 -9.50
C MET A 64 17.21 5.70 -10.51
N ASP A 65 17.42 5.86 -11.82
CA ASP A 65 16.45 5.48 -12.86
C ASP A 65 16.00 4.02 -12.73
N ILE A 66 16.95 3.11 -12.48
CA ILE A 66 16.68 1.68 -12.39
C ILE A 66 15.83 1.35 -11.16
N ILE A 67 16.13 1.97 -10.01
CA ILE A 67 15.39 1.67 -8.78
C ILE A 67 13.98 2.28 -8.81
N ARG A 68 13.81 3.45 -9.45
CA ARG A 68 12.51 4.06 -9.72
C ARG A 68 11.62 3.14 -10.54
N GLU A 69 12.12 2.63 -11.66
CA GLU A 69 11.35 1.68 -12.50
C GLU A 69 11.02 0.41 -11.71
N LYS A 70 11.99 -0.16 -11.01
CA LYS A 70 11.78 -1.37 -10.21
C LYS A 70 10.75 -1.18 -9.09
N PHE A 71 10.71 0.00 -8.49
CA PHE A 71 9.72 0.31 -7.47
C PHE A 71 8.33 0.50 -8.07
N PHE A 72 8.20 1.18 -9.21
CA PHE A 72 6.95 1.21 -9.97
C PHE A 72 6.47 -0.21 -10.33
N GLU A 73 7.34 -1.07 -10.86
CA GLU A 73 7.02 -2.46 -11.22
C GLU A 73 6.50 -3.24 -10.00
N PHE A 74 7.06 -2.98 -8.81
CA PHE A 74 6.59 -3.55 -7.54
C PHE A 74 5.22 -3.00 -7.15
N LEU A 75 5.05 -1.68 -7.15
CA LEU A 75 3.80 -1.03 -6.78
C LEU A 75 2.65 -1.44 -7.70
N SER A 76 2.90 -1.60 -9.00
CA SER A 76 1.92 -2.08 -9.97
C SER A 76 1.26 -3.37 -9.51
N GLY A 77 2.05 -4.41 -9.21
CA GLY A 77 1.50 -5.69 -8.74
C GLY A 77 0.96 -5.61 -7.31
N TRP A 78 1.67 -4.92 -6.41
CA TRP A 78 1.30 -4.85 -4.99
C TRP A 78 -0.01 -4.10 -4.74
N LEU A 79 -0.32 -3.09 -5.57
CA LEU A 79 -1.58 -2.33 -5.53
C LEU A 79 -2.73 -3.00 -6.30
N GLY A 80 -2.51 -4.20 -6.86
CA GLY A 80 -3.52 -4.99 -7.55
C GLY A 80 -3.67 -4.68 -9.04
N GLY A 81 -2.63 -4.14 -9.68
CA GLY A 81 -2.49 -4.00 -11.13
C GLY A 81 -1.69 -5.16 -11.76
N PRO A 82 -1.08 -4.95 -12.95
CA PRO A 82 -0.22 -5.94 -13.60
C PRO A 82 0.98 -6.35 -12.72
N ASN A 83 1.33 -7.64 -12.71
CA ASN A 83 2.37 -8.22 -11.84
C ASN A 83 3.80 -8.04 -12.38
N LEU A 84 4.14 -6.83 -12.83
CA LEU A 84 5.39 -6.51 -13.54
C LEU A 84 6.65 -6.95 -12.78
N PHE A 85 6.73 -6.68 -11.48
CA PHE A 85 7.87 -7.11 -10.67
C PHE A 85 8.00 -8.63 -10.59
N MET A 86 6.88 -9.33 -10.45
CA MET A 86 6.90 -10.79 -10.32
C MET A 86 7.34 -11.44 -11.63
N GLU A 87 6.87 -10.94 -12.76
CA GLU A 87 7.23 -11.42 -14.09
C GLU A 87 8.74 -11.27 -14.37
N LYS A 88 9.33 -10.15 -13.94
CA LYS A 88 10.73 -9.82 -14.22
C LYS A 88 11.72 -10.33 -13.18
N TYR A 89 11.36 -10.34 -11.89
CA TYR A 89 12.27 -10.64 -10.78
C TYR A 89 11.82 -11.80 -9.89
N GLY A 90 10.66 -12.41 -10.17
CA GLY A 90 10.06 -13.47 -9.37
C GLY A 90 9.42 -12.94 -8.08
N HIS A 91 9.13 -13.86 -7.16
CA HIS A 91 8.44 -13.53 -5.91
C HIS A 91 9.13 -12.35 -5.16
N PRO A 92 8.37 -11.37 -4.63
CA PRO A 92 8.94 -10.18 -3.99
C PRO A 92 9.93 -10.50 -2.87
N ARG A 93 9.54 -11.37 -1.91
CA ARG A 93 10.37 -11.78 -0.75
C ARG A 93 11.14 -10.59 -0.15
N LEU A 94 10.43 -9.48 0.05
CA LEU A 94 11.02 -8.16 0.26
C LEU A 94 12.02 -8.14 1.41
N ARG A 95 11.67 -8.66 2.58
CA ARG A 95 12.57 -8.67 3.75
C ARG A 95 13.91 -9.33 3.43
N MET A 96 13.91 -10.47 2.72
CA MET A 96 15.15 -11.13 2.30
C MET A 96 15.98 -10.25 1.36
N ARG A 97 15.34 -9.52 0.43
CA ARG A 97 16.05 -8.58 -0.47
C ARG A 97 16.58 -7.35 0.25
N HIS A 98 16.04 -7.02 1.42
CA HIS A 98 16.47 -5.92 2.26
C HIS A 98 17.50 -6.32 3.34
N MET A 99 17.73 -7.61 3.59
CA MET A 99 18.75 -8.12 4.53
C MET A 99 20.19 -7.65 4.27
N PRO A 100 20.63 -7.36 3.03
CA PRO A 100 21.97 -6.81 2.81
C PRO A 100 22.19 -5.41 3.39
N PHE A 101 21.13 -4.71 3.80
CA PHE A 101 21.18 -3.35 4.31
C PHE A 101 20.84 -3.32 5.80
N ALA A 102 21.54 -2.46 6.54
CA ALA A 102 21.21 -2.13 7.92
C ALA A 102 19.98 -1.21 7.94
N ILE A 103 18.82 -1.75 8.31
CA ILE A 103 17.56 -1.00 8.38
C ILE A 103 17.11 -0.95 9.83
N ASP A 104 17.42 0.17 10.47
CA ASP A 104 16.97 0.51 11.81
C ASP A 104 15.69 1.37 11.77
N ASN A 105 15.24 1.83 12.94
CA ASN A 105 14.09 2.72 13.03
C ASN A 105 14.36 4.08 12.36
N ASN A 106 15.60 4.57 12.29
CA ASN A 106 15.91 5.84 11.63
C ASN A 106 15.66 5.75 10.12
N MET A 107 16.20 4.71 9.47
CA MET A 107 15.98 4.43 8.05
C MET A 107 14.49 4.27 7.72
N TYR A 108 13.76 3.57 8.59
CA TYR A 108 12.30 3.44 8.47
C TYR A 108 11.58 4.79 8.50
N GLN A 109 11.92 5.69 9.43
CA GLN A 109 11.28 7.00 9.53
C GLN A 109 11.58 7.88 8.31
N GLN A 110 12.83 7.85 7.81
CA GLN A 110 13.20 8.58 6.59
C GLN A 110 12.41 8.06 5.38
N TRP A 111 12.27 6.75 5.26
CA TRP A 111 11.51 6.11 4.18
C TRP A 111 10.03 6.52 4.24
N MET A 112 9.41 6.42 5.42
CA MET A 112 8.01 6.80 5.61
C MET A 112 7.76 8.30 5.42
N MET A 113 8.74 9.15 5.76
CA MET A 113 8.66 10.58 5.48
C MET A 113 8.56 10.83 3.97
N CYS A 114 9.46 10.22 3.18
CA CYS A 114 9.44 10.36 1.72
C CYS A 114 8.11 9.85 1.13
N MET A 115 7.64 8.70 1.60
CA MET A 115 6.40 8.09 1.13
C MET A 115 5.17 8.95 1.44
N LYS A 116 5.08 9.54 2.64
CA LYS A 116 3.96 10.42 3.01
C LYS A 116 3.87 11.66 2.12
N VAL A 117 5.01 12.29 1.81
CA VAL A 117 5.04 13.44 0.90
C VAL A 117 4.60 13.03 -0.51
N ALA A 118 5.05 11.88 -1.00
CA ALA A 118 4.67 11.38 -2.31
C ALA A 118 3.16 11.05 -2.39
N LEU A 119 2.61 10.40 -1.35
CA LEU A 119 1.17 10.11 -1.25
C LEU A 119 0.32 11.38 -1.18
N GLU A 120 0.75 12.40 -0.43
CA GLU A 120 0.06 13.69 -0.39
C GLU A 120 -0.06 14.32 -1.78
N LYS A 121 1.03 14.29 -2.56
CA LYS A 121 1.05 14.86 -3.91
C LYS A 121 0.16 14.08 -4.89
N VAL A 122 0.16 12.76 -4.82
CA VAL A 122 -0.57 11.90 -5.78
C VAL A 122 -2.04 11.72 -5.43
N LEU A 123 -2.41 11.80 -4.15
CA LEU A 123 -3.76 11.46 -3.65
C LEU A 123 -4.40 12.60 -2.85
N SER A 124 -4.08 13.84 -3.20
CA SER A 124 -4.64 15.03 -2.54
C SER A 124 -6.17 15.10 -2.62
N ASP A 125 -6.77 14.52 -3.66
CA ASP A 125 -8.21 14.47 -3.92
C ASP A 125 -8.90 13.19 -3.41
N ASP A 126 -8.13 12.19 -2.96
CA ASP A 126 -8.64 10.93 -2.39
C ASP A 126 -8.05 10.65 -1.00
N PRO A 127 -8.49 11.39 0.04
CA PRO A 127 -7.93 11.27 1.39
C PRO A 127 -8.20 9.90 2.02
N VAL A 128 -9.23 9.18 1.57
CA VAL A 128 -9.57 7.84 2.08
C VAL A 128 -8.55 6.82 1.55
N LEU A 129 -8.26 6.84 0.24
CA LEU A 129 -7.24 5.96 -0.31
C LEU A 129 -5.85 6.30 0.22
N LYS A 130 -5.55 7.59 0.35
CA LYS A 130 -4.28 8.05 0.92
C LYS A 130 -4.04 7.45 2.31
N ALA A 131 -5.01 7.58 3.22
CA ALA A 131 -4.90 7.05 4.57
C ALA A 131 -4.74 5.52 4.61
N ASP A 132 -5.46 4.78 3.76
CA ASP A 132 -5.33 3.32 3.64
C ASP A 132 -3.92 2.93 3.14
N LEU A 133 -3.41 3.62 2.12
CA LEU A 133 -2.07 3.35 1.59
C LEU A 133 -0.96 3.74 2.58
N GLU A 134 -1.09 4.87 3.28
CA GLU A 134 -0.17 5.25 4.35
C GLU A 134 -0.07 4.14 5.40
N GLN A 135 -1.20 3.59 5.86
CA GLN A 135 -1.20 2.49 6.82
C GLN A 135 -0.57 1.21 6.25
N LYS A 136 -0.84 0.87 4.99
CA LYS A 136 -0.27 -0.34 4.36
C LYS A 136 1.24 -0.21 4.17
N PHE A 137 1.73 0.96 3.77
CA PHE A 137 3.16 1.23 3.64
C PHE A 137 3.86 1.26 5.00
N ASP A 138 3.24 1.84 6.03
CA ASP A 138 3.73 1.83 7.41
C ASP A 138 4.01 0.39 7.89
N GLN A 139 3.03 -0.51 7.73
CA GLN A 139 3.18 -1.93 8.05
C GLN A 139 4.27 -2.62 7.21
N LEU A 140 4.32 -2.34 5.91
CA LEU A 140 5.31 -2.92 5.00
C LEU A 140 6.74 -2.50 5.39
N ALA A 141 6.94 -1.21 5.65
CA ALA A 141 8.23 -0.64 5.99
C ALA A 141 8.70 -1.08 7.39
N GLN A 142 7.79 -1.17 8.38
CA GLN A 142 8.10 -1.77 9.67
C GLN A 142 8.57 -3.22 9.53
N HIS A 143 7.96 -3.99 8.62
CA HIS A 143 8.39 -5.37 8.35
C HIS A 143 9.79 -5.46 7.72
N MET A 144 10.39 -4.36 7.23
CA MET A 144 11.75 -4.36 6.69
C MET A 144 12.83 -4.14 7.75
N ILE A 145 12.48 -3.57 8.92
CA ILE A 145 13.43 -3.29 10.01
C ILE A 145 14.14 -4.57 10.44
N ASN A 146 15.46 -4.56 10.39
CA ASN A 146 16.30 -5.75 10.61
C ASN A 146 17.48 -5.50 11.56
N GLN A 147 17.52 -4.33 12.19
CA GLN A 147 18.42 -3.96 13.28
C GLN A 147 17.65 -3.38 14.47
#